data_AF-A0A3D4EJW9-F1
#
_entry.id   AF-A0A3D4EJW9-F1
#
_cell.length_a   1.000
_cell.length_b   1.000
_cell.length_c   1.000
_cell.angle_alpha   90.00
_cell.angle_beta   90.00
_cell.angle_gamma   90.00
#
_symmetry.space_group_name_H-M   'P 1'
#
loop_
_entity.id
_entity.type
_entity.pdbx_description
1 polymer ?
#
loop_
_entity_poly.entity_id
_entity_poly.type
_entity_poly.pdbx_seq_one_letter_code
_entity_poly.pdbx_strand_id
1 'polypeptide(L)'
;MNDKVRNMKVSILSDNWYTLNKVDFEYLNNQNTWEHQSREAYDRGNGAVVLLYNPDQKTVILTRQFRMPTYLNKNSDGMMIEACAGLLDENDPKTAIIKE
;
A
#
# COMPACT_ATOMS: atom_id res chain seq x y z
N MET A 1 16.31 -14.34 -5.66
CA MET A 1 15.40 -15.15 -4.81
C MET A 1 15.87 -15.01 -3.37
N ASN A 2 14.96 -15.02 -2.40
CA ASN A 2 15.32 -14.93 -0.98
C ASN A 2 15.50 -16.34 -0.42
N ASP A 3 16.73 -16.72 -0.09
CA ASP A 3 17.07 -18.08 0.39
C ASP A 3 16.45 -18.41 1.76
N LYS A 4 15.82 -17.43 2.42
CA LYS A 4 15.13 -17.60 3.70
C LYS A 4 13.64 -17.90 3.58
N VAL A 5 13.09 -18.02 2.37
CA VAL A 5 11.66 -18.28 2.14
C VAL A 5 11.49 -19.48 1.20
N ARG A 6 10.63 -20.43 1.56
CA ARG A 6 10.31 -21.58 0.70
C ARG A 6 8.86 -22.04 0.87
N ASN A 7 8.46 -22.99 0.04
CA ASN A 7 7.15 -23.65 0.10
C ASN A 7 5.96 -22.67 0.13
N MET A 8 6.08 -21.55 -0.59
CA MET A 8 5.04 -20.53 -0.63
C MET A 8 3.80 -21.06 -1.36
N LYS A 9 2.65 -20.91 -0.71
CA LYS A 9 1.33 -21.21 -1.24
C LYS A 9 0.42 -20.00 -1.04
N VAL A 10 -0.21 -19.58 -2.12
CA VAL A 10 -1.15 -18.46 -2.12
C VAL A 10 -2.56 -19.00 -2.37
N SER A 11 -3.52 -18.53 -1.58
CA SER A 11 -4.95 -18.81 -1.76
C SER A 11 -5.75 -17.52 -1.65
N ILE A 12 -6.72 -17.36 -2.53
CA ILE A 12 -7.58 -16.16 -2.56
C ILE A 12 -8.61 -16.29 -1.43
N LEU A 13 -8.67 -15.28 -0.57
CA LEU A 13 -9.72 -15.11 0.45
C LEU A 13 -10.86 -14.21 -0.06
N SER A 14 -10.54 -13.22 -0.90
CA SER A 14 -11.51 -12.35 -1.57
C SER A 14 -10.91 -11.79 -2.86
N ASP A 15 -11.71 -11.67 -3.90
CA ASP A 15 -11.31 -11.10 -5.19
C ASP A 15 -12.45 -10.28 -5.79
N ASN A 16 -12.70 -9.12 -5.15
CA ASN A 16 -13.74 -8.20 -5.57
C ASN A 16 -13.10 -7.07 -6.39
N TRP A 17 -12.92 -5.90 -5.78
CA TRP A 17 -12.20 -4.79 -6.41
C TRP A 17 -10.67 -4.95 -6.28
N TYR A 18 -10.22 -5.49 -5.15
CA TYR A 18 -8.83 -5.79 -4.84
C TYR A 18 -8.75 -7.22 -4.29
N THR A 19 -7.58 -7.84 -4.43
CA THR A 19 -7.37 -9.24 -4.04
C THR A 19 -6.84 -9.33 -2.62
N LEU A 20 -7.54 -10.05 -1.75
CA LEU A 20 -7.07 -10.46 -0.44
C LEU A 20 -6.59 -11.90 -0.54
N ASN A 21 -5.32 -12.13 -0.25
CA ASN A 21 -4.68 -13.44 -0.29
C ASN A 21 -4.36 -13.94 1.13
N LYS A 22 -4.52 -15.24 1.36
CA LYS A 22 -3.81 -15.96 2.40
C LYS A 22 -2.54 -16.55 1.81
N VAL A 23 -1.41 -16.22 2.42
CA VAL A 23 -0.06 -16.65 2.03
C VAL A 23 0.50 -17.53 3.14
N ASP A 24 0.59 -18.83 2.86
CA ASP A 24 1.25 -19.83 3.70
C ASP A 24 2.68 -20.05 3.15
N PHE A 25 3.70 -19.98 3.99
CA PHE A 25 5.10 -20.16 3.57
C PHE A 25 5.97 -20.62 4.74
N GLU A 26 7.14 -21.16 4.43
CA GLU A 26 8.17 -21.45 5.44
C GLU A 26 9.24 -20.35 5.43
N TYR A 27 9.59 -19.85 6.62
CA TYR A 27 10.62 -18.85 6.82
C TYR A 27 11.77 -19.40 7.66
N LEU A 28 13.00 -19.15 7.23
CA LEU A 28 14.21 -19.51 7.96
C LEU A 28 14.48 -18.45 9.04
N ASN A 29 14.26 -18.82 10.30
CA ASN A 29 14.49 -17.93 11.43
C ASN A 29 15.99 -17.70 11.68
N ASN A 30 16.32 -16.83 12.64
CA ASN A 30 17.72 -16.49 12.96
C ASN A 30 18.49 -17.65 13.62
N GLN A 31 17.78 -18.68 14.09
CA GLN A 31 18.32 -19.91 14.66
C GLN A 31 18.52 -21.00 13.58
N ASN A 32 18.35 -20.67 12.29
CA ASN A 32 18.42 -21.60 11.17
C ASN A 32 17.37 -22.73 11.21
N THR A 33 16.23 -22.47 11.86
CA THR A 33 15.07 -23.38 11.86
C THR A 33 14.01 -22.87 10.91
N TRP A 34 13.41 -23.79 10.15
CA TRP A 34 12.28 -23.49 9.28
C TRP A 34 10.99 -23.46 10.10
N GLU A 35 10.24 -22.37 9.98
CA GLU A 35 8.96 -22.19 10.65
C GLU A 35 7.86 -21.92 9.63
N HIS A 36 6.71 -22.57 9.81
CA HIS A 36 5.53 -22.28 9.02
C HIS A 36 4.91 -20.94 9.45
N GLN A 37 4.64 -20.08 8.48
CA GLN A 37 4.00 -18.78 8.65
C GLN A 37 2.76 -18.70 7.77
N SER A 38 1.69 -18.13 8.30
CA SER A 38 0.47 -17.79 7.57
C SER A 38 0.22 -16.29 7.72
N ARG A 39 0.01 -15.57 6.61
CA ARG A 39 -0.30 -14.14 6.59
C ARG A 39 -1.44 -13.84 5.63
N GLU A 40 -2.25 -12.85 5.97
CA GLU A 40 -3.14 -12.21 5.01
C GLU A 40 -2.40 -11.06 4.33
N ALA A 41 -2.50 -10.98 3.00
CA ALA A 41 -1.89 -9.96 2.17
C ALA A 41 -2.96 -9.33 1.29
N TYR A 42 -3.27 -8.05 1.54
CA TYR A 42 -4.24 -7.31 0.75
C TYR A 42 -3.54 -6.52 -0.35
N ASP A 43 -3.71 -6.95 -1.59
CA ASP A 43 -3.09 -6.35 -2.77
C ASP A 43 -4.01 -5.26 -3.33
N ARG A 44 -3.57 -4.01 -3.22
CA ARG A 44 -4.28 -2.82 -3.71
C ARG A 44 -3.56 -2.16 -4.89
N GLY A 45 -2.54 -2.81 -5.44
CA GLY A 45 -1.59 -2.20 -6.36
C GLY A 45 -0.66 -1.19 -5.69
N ASN A 46 0.18 -0.56 -6.51
CA ASN A 46 1.10 0.48 -6.09
C ASN A 46 0.54 1.87 -6.42
N GLY A 47 1.08 2.89 -5.77
CA GLY A 47 0.74 4.29 -6.06
C GLY A 47 1.97 5.18 -6.11
N ALA A 48 1.76 6.42 -6.56
CA ALA A 48 2.75 7.49 -6.54
C ALA A 48 2.22 8.68 -5.72
N VAL A 49 3.13 9.46 -5.15
CA VAL A 49 2.83 10.63 -4.32
C VAL A 49 3.79 11.76 -4.63
N VAL A 50 3.30 13.00 -4.61
CA VAL A 50 4.12 14.22 -4.76
C VAL A 50 3.79 15.23 -3.68
N LEU A 51 4.83 15.82 -3.09
CA LEU A 51 4.73 16.99 -2.24
C LEU A 51 5.24 18.20 -3.01
N LEU A 52 4.34 19.11 -3.36
CA LEU A 52 4.68 20.35 -4.04
C LEU A 52 5.13 21.38 -3.01
N TYR A 53 6.35 21.90 -3.18
CA TYR A 53 6.96 22.89 -2.30
C TYR A 53 7.37 24.13 -3.10
N ASN A 54 7.02 25.30 -2.57
CA ASN A 54 7.47 26.59 -3.08
C ASN A 54 8.63 27.11 -2.21
N PRO A 55 9.88 27.18 -2.73
CA PRO A 55 11.04 27.60 -1.95
C PRO A 55 11.05 29.08 -1.59
N ASP A 56 10.49 29.94 -2.44
CA ASP A 56 10.49 31.40 -2.22
C ASP A 56 9.50 31.78 -1.11
N GLN A 57 8.33 31.15 -1.11
CA GLN A 57 7.28 31.38 -0.12
C GLN A 57 7.38 30.48 1.11
N LYS A 58 8.20 29.41 1.05
CA LYS A 58 8.31 28.37 2.07
C LYS A 58 6.96 27.70 2.39
N THR A 59 6.17 27.44 1.34
CA THR A 59 4.82 26.87 1.45
C THR A 59 4.73 25.51 0.75
N VAL A 60 3.76 24.70 1.15
CA VAL A 60 3.42 23.43 0.49
C VAL A 60 1.98 23.44 0.02
N ILE A 61 1.70 22.69 -1.05
CA ILE A 61 0.34 22.42 -1.51
C ILE A 61 -0.06 21.02 -1.03
N LEU A 62 -1.22 20.94 -0.40
CA LEU A 62 -1.86 19.72 0.08
C LEU A 62 -3.30 19.67 -0.42
N THR A 63 -3.88 18.48 -0.41
CA THR A 63 -5.29 18.23 -0.75
C THR A 63 -6.08 17.91 0.52
N ARG A 64 -7.41 18.09 0.47
CA ARG A 64 -8.31 17.65 1.54
C ARG A 64 -9.51 16.91 0.95
N GLN A 65 -9.63 15.62 1.24
CA GLN A 65 -10.65 14.74 0.66
C GLN A 65 -11.22 13.76 1.69
N PHE A 66 -12.43 13.23 1.43
CA PHE A 66 -13.04 12.22 2.28
C PHE A 66 -12.38 10.86 2.08
N ARG A 67 -11.99 10.20 3.17
CA ARG A 67 -11.39 8.87 3.19
C ARG A 67 -12.20 7.95 4.11
N MET A 68 -13.12 7.20 3.52
CA MET A 68 -14.01 6.25 4.20
C MET A 68 -13.29 5.33 5.22
N PRO A 69 -12.11 4.73 4.95
CA PRO A 69 -11.44 3.87 5.94
C PRO A 69 -11.09 4.60 7.25
N THR A 70 -10.74 5.89 7.17
CA THR A 70 -10.44 6.69 8.36
C THR A 70 -11.72 7.00 9.13
N TYR A 71 -12.82 7.26 8.43
CA TYR A 71 -14.13 7.49 9.04
C TYR A 71 -14.59 6.27 9.85
N LEU A 72 -14.49 5.07 9.28
CA LEU A 72 -14.75 3.82 10.01
C LEU A 72 -13.80 3.63 11.20
N ASN A 73 -12.59 4.18 11.14
CA ASN A 73 -11.59 4.13 12.19
C ASN A 73 -11.54 5.42 13.04
N LYS A 74 -12.70 6.00 13.37
CA LYS A 74 -12.87 7.11 14.34
C LYS A 74 -12.33 8.49 13.90
N ASN A 75 -12.11 8.72 12.61
CA ASN A 75 -11.98 10.08 12.07
C ASN A 75 -13.40 10.68 11.89
N SER A 76 -13.77 11.66 12.71
CA SER A 76 -15.17 12.09 12.86
C SER A 76 -15.84 12.62 11.59
N ASP A 77 -15.12 13.36 10.75
CA ASP A 77 -15.62 13.86 9.45
C ASP A 77 -15.07 13.03 8.26
N GLY A 78 -14.14 12.11 8.51
CA GLY A 78 -13.46 11.30 7.50
C GLY A 78 -12.56 12.10 6.56
N MET A 79 -12.42 13.41 6.74
CA MET A 79 -11.61 14.25 5.87
C MET A 79 -10.14 14.11 6.26
N MET A 80 -9.28 13.94 5.26
CA MET A 80 -7.84 13.81 5.44
C MET A 80 -7.12 14.90 4.66
N ILE A 81 -6.11 15.51 5.29
CA ILE A 81 -5.15 16.36 4.60
C ILE A 81 -4.00 15.48 4.11
N GLU A 82 -3.71 15.53 2.82
CA GLU A 82 -2.80 14.58 2.15
C GLU A 82 -1.93 15.29 1.11
N ALA A 83 -0.74 14.75 0.85
CA ALA A 83 -0.02 15.05 -0.39
C ALA A 83 -0.81 14.53 -1.60
N CYS A 84 -0.64 15.14 -2.78
CA CYS A 84 -1.28 14.64 -4.00
C CYS A 84 -0.77 13.23 -4.30
N ALA A 85 -1.68 12.28 -4.53
CA ALA A 85 -1.34 10.88 -4.73
C ALA A 85 -2.43 10.14 -5.52
N GLY A 86 -2.00 9.13 -6.28
CA GLY A 86 -2.88 8.27 -7.07
C GLY A 86 -2.30 6.86 -7.25
N LEU A 87 -3.12 5.94 -7.76
CA LEU A 87 -2.68 4.61 -8.15
C LEU A 87 -1.83 4.69 -9.43
N LEU A 88 -0.93 3.72 -9.60
CA LEU A 88 -0.14 3.66 -10.83
C LEU A 88 -0.98 3.24 -12.04
N ASP A 89 -2.01 2.43 -11.83
CA ASP A 89 -2.71 1.68 -12.88
C ASP A 89 -1.68 0.96 -13.78
N GLU A 90 -1.64 1.27 -15.07
CA GLU A 90 -0.67 0.72 -16.04
C GLU A 90 0.53 1.65 -16.30
N ASN A 91 0.64 2.76 -15.55
CA ASN A 91 1.68 3.77 -15.76
C ASN A 91 2.92 3.54 -14.88
N ASP A 92 4.05 4.08 -15.30
CA ASP A 92 5.20 4.24 -14.40
C ASP A 92 4.93 5.35 -13.35
N PRO A 93 5.65 5.34 -12.21
CA PRO A 93 5.42 6.31 -11.13
C PRO A 93 5.48 7.78 -11.52
N LYS A 94 6.35 8.14 -12.47
CA LYS A 94 6.51 9.54 -12.90
C LYS A 94 5.34 9.98 -13.76
N THR A 95 4.92 9.13 -14.71
CA THR A 95 3.78 9.43 -15.57
C THR A 95 2.48 9.51 -14.76
N ALA A 96 2.27 8.57 -13.83
CA ALA A 96 1.10 8.58 -12.95
C ALA A 96 1.02 9.90 -12.16
N ILE A 97 2.09 10.31 -11.47
CA ILE A 97 2.01 11.46 -10.56
C ILE A 97 1.96 12.83 -11.25
N ILE A 98 2.33 12.92 -12.54
CA ILE A 98 2.15 14.15 -13.32
C ILE A 98 0.69 14.34 -13.76
N LYS A 99 -0.05 13.23 -13.93
CA LYS A 99 -1.46 13.24 -14.32
C LYS A 99 -2.39 13.61 -13.16
N GLU A 100 -2.07 13.16 -11.95
CA GLU A 100 -2.85 13.42 -10.72
C GLU A 100 -2.83 14.89 -10.29
#